data_AF-A0A3M1L6S7-F1
#
_entry.id   AF-A0A3M1L6S7-F1
#
_cell.length_a   1.000
_cell.length_b   1.000
_cell.length_c   1.000
_cell.angle_alpha   90.00
_cell.angle_beta   90.00
_cell.angle_gamma   90.00
#
_symmetry.space_group_name_H-M   'P 1'
#
loop_
_entity.id
_entity.type
_entity.pdbx_description
1 polymer ?
#
loop_
_entity_poly.entity_id
_entity_poly.type
_entity_poly.pdbx_seq_one_letter_code
_entity_poly.pdbx_strand_id
1 'polypeptide(L)'
;MDSPGDALTPPSQDERITAALAHAAIILFLLGTAVSAVIWVTQKEKSRYVAFQALQALIYQLATVLLGALGFACYFCSLIAVFIGLVATTSGVPPGGELQGTEVLPVVLLTFLPFGVLALMLIGGILLVLYGMWGGLQALQGKPFRYVFIGRRLERALQERGGVGPFTSWGGMSPGG
;
A
#
# COMPACT_ATOMS: atom_id res chain seq x y z
N MET A 1 -9.10 -16.87 -29.27
CA MET A 1 -10.54 -16.67 -29.55
C MET A 1 -11.27 -17.25 -28.37
N ASP A 2 -11.60 -16.40 -27.39
CA ASP A 2 -12.26 -16.83 -26.15
C ASP A 2 -13.77 -17.00 -26.40
N SER A 3 -14.33 -18.10 -25.90
CA SER A 3 -15.78 -18.25 -25.79
C SER A 3 -16.27 -17.39 -24.61
N PRO A 4 -17.44 -16.73 -24.73
CA PRO A 4 -17.98 -15.80 -23.72
C PRO A 4 -18.41 -16.44 -22.37
N GLY A 5 -17.98 -17.68 -22.07
CA GLY A 5 -18.40 -18.46 -20.91
C GLY A 5 -17.64 -18.20 -19.60
N ASP A 6 -16.38 -17.74 -19.63
CA ASP A 6 -15.53 -17.66 -18.43
C ASP A 6 -15.93 -16.56 -17.42
N ALA A 7 -16.80 -15.61 -17.81
CA ALA A 7 -17.26 -14.56 -16.89
C ALA A 7 -18.42 -15.02 -15.97
N LEU A 8 -18.94 -16.24 -16.18
CA LEU A 8 -20.13 -16.77 -15.51
C LEU A 8 -19.83 -17.85 -14.47
N THR A 9 -18.59 -18.31 -14.35
CA THR A 9 -18.17 -19.29 -13.35
C THR A 9 -17.53 -18.61 -12.15
N PRO A 10 -17.94 -18.96 -10.91
CA PRO A 10 -17.30 -18.40 -9.71
C PRO A 10 -15.84 -18.85 -9.63
N PRO A 11 -14.93 -18.02 -9.09
CA PRO A 11 -13.51 -18.35 -9.00
C PRO A 11 -13.31 -19.59 -8.11
N SER A 12 -12.47 -20.51 -8.60
CA SER A 12 -12.09 -21.72 -7.87
C SER A 12 -11.34 -21.40 -6.57
N GLN A 13 -11.25 -22.39 -5.68
CA GLN A 13 -10.52 -22.23 -4.42
C GLN A 13 -9.05 -21.86 -4.64
N ASP A 14 -8.39 -22.47 -5.63
CA ASP A 14 -6.99 -22.21 -5.95
C ASP A 14 -6.77 -20.79 -6.48
N GLU A 15 -7.70 -20.28 -7.29
CA GLU A 15 -7.68 -18.89 -7.76
C GLU A 15 -7.87 -17.90 -6.61
N ARG A 16 -8.79 -18.19 -5.67
CA ARG A 16 -9.03 -17.38 -4.48
C ARG A 16 -7.81 -17.33 -3.57
N ILE A 17 -7.15 -18.47 -3.34
CA ILE A 17 -5.91 -18.54 -2.55
C ILE A 17 -4.79 -17.79 -3.26
N THR A 18 -4.60 -17.99 -4.57
CA THR A 18 -3.55 -17.31 -5.32
C THR A 18 -3.74 -15.80 -5.33
N ALA A 19 -4.97 -15.32 -5.51
CA ALA A 19 -5.30 -13.90 -5.41
C ALA A 19 -5.01 -13.36 -3.99
N ALA A 20 -5.42 -14.09 -2.94
CA ALA A 20 -5.15 -13.70 -1.56
C ALA A 20 -3.64 -13.63 -1.26
N LEU A 21 -2.85 -14.56 -1.79
CA LEU A 21 -1.39 -14.57 -1.65
C LEU A 21 -0.74 -13.34 -2.27
N ALA A 22 -1.22 -12.88 -3.43
CA ALA A 22 -0.72 -11.65 -4.04
C ALA A 22 -0.93 -10.45 -3.11
N HIS A 23 -2.08 -10.34 -2.45
CA HIS A 23 -2.33 -9.28 -1.48
C HIS A 23 -1.51 -9.45 -0.19
N ALA A 24 -1.45 -10.65 0.37
CA ALA A 24 -0.73 -10.97 1.61
C ALA A 24 0.77 -10.70 1.50
N ALA A 25 1.32 -10.75 0.28
CA ALA A 25 2.70 -10.44 0.00
C ALA A 25 3.13 -9.04 0.47
N ILE A 26 2.19 -8.10 0.70
CA ILE A 26 2.48 -6.75 1.21
C ILE A 26 3.32 -6.73 2.50
N ILE A 27 3.23 -7.78 3.32
CA ILE A 27 4.01 -7.94 4.55
C ILE A 27 5.53 -7.98 4.26
N LEU A 28 5.90 -8.45 3.06
CA LEU A 28 7.30 -8.58 2.61
C LEU A 28 7.85 -7.33 1.93
N PHE A 29 7.12 -6.19 1.99
CA PHE A 29 7.52 -4.91 1.41
C PHE A 29 7.91 -5.03 -0.08
N LEU A 30 9.14 -4.65 -0.48
CA LEU A 30 9.63 -4.72 -1.85
C LEU A 30 9.57 -6.13 -2.45
N LEU A 31 9.89 -7.16 -1.65
CA LEU A 31 9.77 -8.55 -2.09
C LEU A 31 8.32 -8.92 -2.33
N GLY A 32 7.41 -8.36 -1.54
CA GLY A 32 5.98 -8.50 -1.72
C GLY A 32 5.50 -8.03 -3.09
N THR A 33 5.96 -6.84 -3.47
CA THR A 33 5.68 -6.24 -4.78
C THR A 33 6.14 -7.15 -5.92
N ALA A 34 7.33 -7.74 -5.80
CA ALA A 34 7.84 -8.69 -6.77
C ALA A 34 6.98 -9.95 -6.86
N VAL A 35 6.53 -10.50 -5.71
CA VAL A 35 5.61 -11.65 -5.68
C VAL A 35 4.31 -11.34 -6.41
N SER A 36 3.69 -10.19 -6.14
CA SER A 36 2.46 -9.76 -6.84
C SER A 36 2.67 -9.62 -8.35
N ALA A 37 3.82 -9.10 -8.78
CA ALA A 37 4.17 -8.99 -10.18
C ALA A 37 4.36 -10.37 -10.85
N VAL A 38 5.05 -11.29 -10.18
CA VAL A 38 5.25 -12.66 -10.68
C VAL A 38 3.92 -13.39 -10.80
N ILE A 39 3.04 -13.30 -9.79
CA ILE A 39 1.71 -13.90 -9.84
C ILE A 39 0.92 -13.30 -11.01
N TRP A 40 0.95 -11.97 -11.19
CA TRP A 40 0.27 -11.32 -12.30
C TRP A 40 0.79 -11.83 -13.66
N VAL A 41 2.11 -11.81 -13.90
CA VAL A 41 2.70 -12.24 -15.19
C VAL A 41 2.39 -13.70 -15.49
N THR A 42 2.43 -14.57 -14.49
CA THR A 42 2.24 -16.03 -14.67
C THR A 42 0.78 -16.44 -14.78
N GLN A 43 -0.16 -15.66 -14.21
CA GLN A 43 -1.58 -15.98 -14.17
C GLN A 43 -2.43 -15.12 -15.12
N LYS A 44 -1.89 -14.06 -15.72
CA LYS A 44 -2.66 -13.12 -16.58
C LYS A 44 -3.39 -13.79 -17.76
N GLU A 45 -2.87 -14.89 -18.27
CA GLU A 45 -3.44 -15.62 -19.41
C GLU A 45 -4.25 -16.87 -18.97
N LYS A 46 -4.17 -17.24 -17.68
CA LYS A 46 -4.79 -18.45 -17.13
C LYS A 46 -6.07 -18.17 -16.34
N SER A 47 -6.11 -17.03 -15.63
CA SER A 47 -7.26 -16.64 -14.81
C SER A 47 -7.43 -15.13 -14.80
N ARG A 48 -8.54 -14.65 -15.36
CA ARG A 48 -8.88 -13.22 -15.37
C ARG A 48 -9.08 -12.68 -13.95
N TYR A 49 -9.66 -13.49 -13.05
CA TYR A 49 -9.86 -13.12 -11.65
C TYR A 49 -8.52 -12.92 -10.93
N VAL A 50 -7.61 -13.90 -11.00
CA VAL A 50 -6.29 -13.79 -10.36
C VAL A 50 -5.47 -12.67 -10.97
N ALA A 51 -5.50 -12.53 -12.31
CA ALA A 51 -4.83 -11.45 -13.01
C ALA A 51 -5.25 -10.07 -12.48
N PHE A 52 -6.56 -9.86 -12.32
CA PHE A 52 -7.08 -8.60 -11.83
C PHE A 52 -6.67 -8.33 -10.38
N GLN A 53 -6.83 -9.29 -9.48
CA GLN A 53 -6.47 -9.13 -8.06
C GLN A 53 -4.96 -8.94 -7.88
N ALA A 54 -4.13 -9.72 -8.58
CA ALA A 54 -2.68 -9.59 -8.51
C ALA A 54 -2.20 -8.23 -9.05
N LEU A 55 -2.80 -7.71 -10.12
CA LEU A 55 -2.46 -6.39 -10.64
C LEU A 55 -2.89 -5.28 -9.68
N GLN A 56 -4.05 -5.40 -9.03
CA GLN A 56 -4.48 -4.48 -7.98
C GLN A 56 -3.51 -4.49 -6.79
N ALA A 57 -3.14 -5.68 -6.30
CA ALA A 57 -2.16 -5.84 -5.23
C ALA A 57 -0.81 -5.21 -5.61
N LEU A 58 -0.32 -5.47 -6.83
CA LEU A 58 0.93 -4.91 -7.35
C LEU A 58 0.92 -3.37 -7.33
N ILE A 59 -0.10 -2.74 -7.89
CA ILE A 59 -0.20 -1.28 -7.94
C ILE A 59 -0.28 -0.70 -6.52
N TYR A 60 -1.05 -1.33 -5.64
CA TYR A 60 -1.17 -0.88 -4.26
C TYR A 60 0.15 -0.99 -3.47
N GLN A 61 0.87 -2.10 -3.65
CA GLN A 61 2.17 -2.31 -3.01
C GLN A 61 3.23 -1.34 -3.56
N LEU A 62 3.24 -1.07 -4.87
CA LEU A 62 4.09 -0.01 -5.46
C LEU A 62 3.78 1.36 -4.87
N ALA A 63 2.50 1.73 -4.74
CA ALA A 63 2.13 2.98 -4.09
C ALA A 63 2.62 3.01 -2.62
N THR A 64 2.45 1.92 -1.88
CA THR A 64 2.92 1.80 -0.50
C THR A 64 4.44 1.97 -0.38
N VAL A 65 5.21 1.40 -1.31
CA VAL A 65 6.68 1.59 -1.39
C VAL A 65 7.04 3.05 -1.62
N LEU A 66 6.35 3.74 -2.54
CA LEU A 66 6.59 5.16 -2.81
C LEU A 66 6.24 6.05 -1.61
N LEU A 67 5.10 5.79 -0.96
CA LEU A 67 4.72 6.49 0.28
C LEU A 67 5.73 6.22 1.41
N GLY A 68 6.22 4.98 1.53
CA GLY A 68 7.27 4.62 2.49
C GLY A 68 8.57 5.39 2.23
N ALA A 69 9.01 5.47 0.97
CA ALA A 69 10.19 6.24 0.58
C ALA A 69 10.05 7.73 0.90
N LEU A 70 8.87 8.31 0.66
CA LEU A 70 8.56 9.69 1.05
C LEU A 70 8.60 9.86 2.57
N GLY A 71 8.00 8.93 3.32
CA GLY A 71 8.04 8.93 4.79
C GLY A 71 9.47 8.89 5.34
N PHE A 72 10.33 8.03 4.78
CA PHE A 72 11.75 7.99 5.12
C PHE A 72 12.47 9.30 4.78
N ALA A 73 12.21 9.90 3.61
CA ALA A 73 12.79 11.19 3.25
C ALA A 73 12.39 12.29 4.24
N CYS A 74 11.11 12.39 4.59
CA CYS A 74 10.62 13.32 5.60
C CYS A 74 11.27 13.08 6.97
N TYR A 75 11.46 11.82 7.36
CA TYR A 75 12.15 11.47 8.60
C TYR A 75 13.61 11.96 8.61
N PHE A 76 14.37 11.71 7.55
CA PHE A 76 15.74 12.22 7.44
C PHE A 76 15.81 13.74 7.41
N CYS A 77 14.90 14.41 6.69
CA CYS A 77 14.80 15.87 6.71
C CYS A 77 14.51 16.40 8.13
N SER A 78 13.65 15.73 8.90
CA SER A 78 13.37 16.12 10.28
C SER A 78 14.60 15.97 11.18
N LEU A 79 15.40 14.91 11.02
CA LEU A 79 16.66 14.74 11.74
C LEU A 79 17.64 15.87 11.42
N ILE A 80 17.83 16.17 10.13
CA ILE A 80 18.70 17.27 9.69
C ILE A 80 18.21 18.60 10.25
N ALA A 81 16.90 18.84 10.25
CA ALA A 81 16.32 20.05 10.83
C ALA A 81 16.62 20.19 12.32
N VAL A 82 16.59 19.09 13.10
CA VAL A 82 17.01 19.10 14.50
C VAL A 82 18.46 19.53 14.64
N PHE A 83 19.38 18.95 13.85
CA PHE A 83 20.80 19.32 13.91
C PHE A 83 21.03 20.79 13.55
N ILE A 84 20.45 21.26 12.45
CA ILE A 84 20.58 22.66 12.01
C ILE A 84 20.01 23.60 13.06
N GLY A 85 18.81 23.32 13.58
CA GLY A 85 18.17 24.18 14.58
C GLY A 85 18.94 24.20 15.89
N LEU A 86 19.43 23.05 16.38
CA LEU A 86 20.23 23.00 17.61
C LEU A 86 21.54 23.81 17.47
N VAL A 87 22.25 23.66 16.35
CA VAL A 87 23.46 24.45 16.08
C VAL A 87 23.14 25.94 15.98
N ALA A 88 22.08 26.31 15.25
CA ALA A 88 21.66 27.71 15.12
C ALA A 88 21.36 28.33 16.49
N THR A 89 20.59 27.66 17.34
CA THR A 89 20.23 28.19 18.67
C THR A 89 21.43 28.25 19.61
N THR A 90 22.29 27.22 19.62
CA THR A 90 23.44 27.16 20.56
C THR A 90 24.63 28.03 20.15
N SER A 91 24.80 28.32 18.85
CA SER A 91 25.88 29.17 18.35
C SER A 91 25.84 30.62 18.85
N GLY A 92 24.66 31.11 19.25
CA GLY A 92 24.47 32.43 19.85
C GLY A 92 24.68 32.45 21.37
N VAL A 93 24.91 31.30 22.02
CA VAL A 93 25.05 31.20 23.47
C VAL A 93 26.54 31.24 23.86
N PRO A 94 26.99 32.23 24.66
CA PRO A 94 28.38 32.31 25.08
C PRO A 94 28.76 31.13 26.01
N PRO A 95 30.06 30.80 26.16
CA PRO A 95 30.50 29.77 27.08
C PRO A 95 30.01 30.04 28.52
N GLY A 96 29.29 29.08 29.11
CA GLY A 96 28.68 29.23 30.44
C GLY A 96 27.34 29.98 30.46
N GLY A 97 26.83 30.40 29.30
CA GLY A 97 25.49 30.96 29.14
C GLY A 97 24.41 29.88 29.07
N GLU A 98 23.19 30.24 29.47
CA GLU A 98 22.02 29.37 29.39
C GLU A 98 21.06 29.85 28.30
N LEU A 99 20.22 28.95 27.78
CA LEU A 99 19.15 29.30 26.86
C LEU A 99 18.11 30.15 27.59
N GLN A 100 17.67 31.24 26.95
CA GLN A 100 16.54 32.01 27.45
C GLN A 100 15.25 31.19 27.34
N GLY A 101 14.30 31.40 28.26
CA GLY A 101 13.06 30.63 28.30
C GLY A 101 12.24 30.65 27.00
N THR A 102 12.37 31.71 26.20
CA THR A 102 11.72 31.84 24.87
C THR A 102 12.31 30.88 23.83
N GLU A 103 13.58 30.52 23.94
CA GLU A 103 14.28 29.61 23.02
C GLU A 103 14.09 28.14 23.38
N VAL A 104 13.80 27.84 24.64
CA VAL A 104 13.65 26.46 25.14
C VAL A 104 12.47 25.75 24.47
N LEU A 105 11.31 26.41 24.37
CA LEU A 105 10.10 25.78 23.83
C LEU A 105 10.25 25.37 22.34
N PRO A 106 10.72 26.25 21.42
CA PRO A 106 10.99 25.86 20.04
C PRO A 106 12.00 24.72 19.91
N VAL A 107 13.09 24.72 20.69
CA VAL A 107 14.11 23.66 20.67
C VAL A 107 13.52 22.32 21.09
N VAL A 108 12.70 22.31 22.13
CA VAL A 108 11.99 21.11 22.59
C VAL A 108 11.07 20.59 21.50
N LEU A 109 10.20 21.43 20.93
CA LEU A 109 9.29 21.03 19.85
C LEU A 109 10.04 20.48 18.63
N LEU A 110 11.14 21.15 18.24
CA LEU A 110 11.98 20.71 17.14
C LEU A 110 12.62 19.34 17.43
N THR A 111 13.07 19.10 18.65
CA THR A 111 13.66 17.80 19.05
C THR A 111 12.64 16.67 19.03
N PHE A 112 11.36 16.95 19.31
CA PHE A 112 10.27 15.97 19.23
C PHE A 112 9.74 15.75 17.80
N LEU A 113 10.06 16.62 16.85
CA LEU A 113 9.64 16.51 15.44
C LEU A 113 9.95 15.13 14.80
N PRO A 114 11.19 14.59 14.84
CA PRO A 114 11.48 13.29 14.23
C PRO A 114 10.68 12.14 14.84
N PHE A 115 10.36 12.20 16.14
CA PHE A 115 9.53 11.20 16.79
C PHE A 115 8.07 11.27 16.31
N GLY A 116 7.54 12.48 16.12
CA GLY A 116 6.22 12.69 15.52
C GLY A 116 6.15 12.15 14.10
N VAL A 117 7.15 12.45 13.26
CA VAL A 117 7.24 11.94 11.88
C VAL A 117 7.35 10.41 11.86
N LEU A 118 8.20 9.83 12.73
CA LEU A 118 8.34 8.39 12.87
C LEU A 118 7.03 7.73 13.29
N ALA A 119 6.33 8.27 14.29
CA ALA A 119 5.05 7.75 14.75
C ALA A 119 4.00 7.75 13.63
N LEU A 120 3.89 8.86 12.88
CA LEU A 120 2.99 8.95 11.73
C LEU A 120 3.36 7.94 10.63
N MET A 121 4.65 7.75 10.36
CA MET A 121 5.13 6.77 9.39
C MET A 121 4.76 5.34 9.79
N LEU A 122 4.96 4.97 11.07
CA LEU A 122 4.64 3.64 11.58
C LEU A 122 3.13 3.37 11.58
N ILE A 123 2.33 4.33 12.08
CA ILE A 123 0.87 4.21 12.08
C ILE A 123 0.35 4.12 10.64
N GLY A 124 0.80 4.99 9.75
CA GLY A 124 0.44 4.96 8.33
C GLY A 124 0.82 3.65 7.65
N GLY A 125 2.04 3.15 7.90
CA GLY A 125 2.52 1.88 7.38
C GLY A 125 1.67 0.69 7.84
N ILE A 126 1.33 0.63 9.13
CA ILE A 126 0.44 -0.40 9.68
C ILE A 126 -0.93 -0.35 9.01
N LEU A 127 -1.53 0.85 8.90
CA LEU A 127 -2.84 1.02 8.26
C LEU A 127 -2.84 0.56 6.79
N LEU A 128 -1.76 0.85 6.04
CA LEU A 128 -1.62 0.40 4.66
C LEU A 128 -1.49 -1.12 4.56
N VAL A 129 -0.66 -1.74 5.41
CA VAL A 129 -0.53 -3.21 5.46
C VAL A 129 -1.87 -3.87 5.79
N LEU A 130 -2.58 -3.38 6.81
CA LEU A 130 -3.89 -3.90 7.19
C LEU A 130 -4.91 -3.76 6.06
N TYR A 131 -4.90 -2.65 5.34
CA TYR A 131 -5.79 -2.45 4.19
C TYR A 131 -5.46 -3.38 3.02
N GLY A 132 -4.17 -3.64 2.77
CA GLY A 132 -3.74 -4.65 1.79
C GLY A 132 -4.18 -6.06 2.17
N MET A 133 -4.02 -6.44 3.44
CA MET A 133 -4.48 -7.72 3.99
C MET A 133 -5.99 -7.88 3.91
N TRP A 134 -6.75 -6.80 4.17
CA TRP A 134 -8.20 -6.80 4.00
C TRP A 134 -8.60 -7.15 2.57
N GLY A 135 -7.88 -6.61 1.58
CA GLY A 135 -8.05 -7.01 0.17
C GLY A 135 -7.82 -8.49 -0.06
N GLY A 136 -6.78 -9.05 0.56
CA GLY A 136 -6.50 -10.49 0.52
C GLY A 136 -7.59 -11.36 1.15
N LEU A 137 -8.15 -10.94 2.29
CA LEU A 137 -9.27 -11.63 2.93
C LEU A 137 -10.53 -11.62 2.06
N GLN A 138 -10.83 -10.50 1.40
CA GLN A 138 -11.95 -10.42 0.48
C GLN A 138 -11.73 -11.28 -0.77
N ALA A 139 -10.51 -11.27 -1.33
CA ALA A 139 -10.14 -12.14 -2.44
C ALA A 139 -10.22 -13.62 -2.07
N LEU A 140 -9.82 -13.98 -0.84
CA LEU A 140 -9.93 -15.33 -0.31
C LEU A 140 -11.39 -15.76 -0.17
N GLN A 141 -12.30 -14.84 0.17
CA GLN A 141 -13.75 -15.09 0.21
C GLN A 141 -14.40 -15.17 -1.19
N GLY A 142 -13.63 -14.95 -2.26
CA GLY A 142 -14.17 -14.84 -3.62
C GLY A 142 -14.98 -13.56 -3.83
N LYS A 143 -14.91 -12.61 -2.89
CA LYS A 143 -15.66 -11.37 -2.97
C LYS A 143 -14.99 -10.43 -3.96
N PRO A 144 -15.79 -9.64 -4.70
CA PRO A 144 -15.29 -8.57 -5.54
C PRO A 144 -14.59 -7.49 -4.69
N PHE A 145 -13.27 -7.57 -4.56
CA PHE A 145 -12.45 -6.54 -3.90
C PHE A 145 -11.96 -5.44 -4.86
N ARG A 146 -12.04 -4.18 -4.43
CA ARG A 146 -11.45 -3.04 -5.14
C ARG A 146 -10.84 -2.05 -4.16
N TYR A 147 -9.60 -1.65 -4.44
CA TYR A 147 -9.02 -0.48 -3.79
C TYR A 147 -9.77 0.80 -4.18
N VAL A 148 -10.13 1.64 -3.21
CA VAL A 148 -11.01 2.81 -3.38
C VAL A 148 -10.54 3.78 -4.47
N PHE A 149 -9.22 3.98 -4.59
CA PHE A 149 -8.64 4.93 -5.54
C PHE A 149 -8.29 4.32 -6.91
N ILE A 150 -7.98 3.03 -6.95
CA ILE A 150 -7.42 2.36 -8.15
C ILE A 150 -8.49 1.57 -8.91
N GLY A 151 -9.46 0.99 -8.18
CA GLY A 151 -10.37 -0.01 -8.72
C GLY A 151 -11.20 0.49 -9.91
N ARG A 152 -11.69 1.73 -9.85
CA ARG A 152 -12.58 2.29 -10.91
C ARG A 152 -11.84 2.61 -12.21
N ARG A 153 -10.57 3.02 -12.15
CA ARG A 153 -9.78 3.35 -13.35
C ARG A 153 -9.19 2.08 -13.99
N LEU A 154 -8.73 1.14 -13.17
CA LEU A 154 -8.18 -0.12 -13.65
C LEU A 154 -9.26 -0.98 -14.33
N GLU A 155 -10.45 -1.03 -13.76
CA GLU A 155 -11.57 -1.76 -14.35
C GLU A 155 -11.94 -1.23 -15.74
N ARG A 156 -12.05 0.09 -15.90
CA ARG A 156 -12.33 0.71 -17.20
C ARG A 156 -11.25 0.38 -18.23
N ALA A 157 -9.98 0.52 -17.86
CA ALA A 157 -8.85 0.25 -18.76
C ALA A 157 -8.77 -1.24 -19.19
N LEU A 158 -9.17 -2.16 -18.32
CA LEU A 158 -9.19 -3.59 -18.64
C LEU A 158 -10.44 -4.00 -19.42
N GLN A 159 -11.59 -3.36 -19.20
CA GLN A 159 -12.81 -3.57 -19.99
C GLN A 159 -12.66 -3.06 -21.42
N GLU A 160 -12.07 -1.88 -21.62
CA GLU A 160 -11.79 -1.31 -22.95
C GLU A 160 -10.88 -2.20 -23.80
N ARG A 161 -9.99 -2.97 -23.17
CA ARG A 161 -9.11 -3.93 -23.85
C ARG A 161 -9.73 -5.32 -24.04
N GLY A 162 -11.03 -5.50 -23.72
CA GLY A 162 -11.71 -6.80 -23.74
C GLY A 162 -11.22 -7.78 -22.66
N GLY A 163 -10.35 -7.33 -21.75
CA GLY A 163 -9.56 -8.17 -20.85
C GLY A 163 -10.31 -8.68 -19.64
N VAL A 164 -11.37 -8.01 -19.15
CA VAL A 164 -12.17 -8.46 -17.97
C VAL A 164 -13.67 -8.11 -18.13
N GLY A 165 -14.58 -9.02 -17.76
CA GLY A 165 -16.03 -8.74 -17.70
C GLY A 165 -16.42 -7.80 -16.54
N PRO A 166 -17.69 -7.36 -16.45
CA PRO A 166 -18.14 -6.48 -15.36
C PRO A 166 -17.90 -7.14 -14.01
N PHE A 167 -17.25 -6.45 -13.08
CA PHE A 167 -16.84 -7.03 -11.80
C PHE A 167 -18.00 -7.58 -10.95
N THR A 168 -19.22 -7.11 -11.20
CA THR A 168 -20.45 -7.60 -10.60
C THR A 168 -20.74 -9.06 -10.94
N SER A 169 -20.16 -9.60 -12.03
CA SER A 169 -20.34 -11.00 -12.44
C SER A 169 -19.72 -11.98 -11.45
N TRP A 170 -18.65 -11.59 -10.74
CA TRP A 170 -17.95 -12.43 -9.76
C TRP A 170 -18.58 -12.39 -8.35
N GLY A 171 -19.33 -11.33 -8.04
CA GLY A 171 -19.88 -11.07 -6.70
C GLY A 171 -21.30 -11.57 -6.45
N GLY A 172 -22.02 -11.97 -7.49
CA GLY A 172 -23.41 -12.43 -7.40
C GLY A 172 -23.58 -13.90 -7.01
N MET A 173 -22.50 -14.69 -7.03
CA MET A 173 -22.56 -16.12 -6.71
C MET A 173 -22.08 -16.32 -5.27
N SER A 174 -23.05 -16.37 -4.36
CA SER A 174 -22.84 -16.95 -3.03
C SER A 174 -22.08 -18.26 -3.19
N PRO A 175 -21.01 -18.53 -2.43
CA PRO A 175 -20.58 -19.90 -2.24
C PRO A 175 -21.80 -20.62 -1.65
N GLY A 176 -22.39 -21.55 -2.41
CA GLY A 176 -23.40 -22.45 -1.84
C GLY A 176 -22.78 -23.13 -0.62
N GLY A 177 -23.58 -23.24 0.44
CA GLY A 177 -23.19 -23.91 1.69
C GLY A 177 -22.86 -25.38 1.51
#